data_AF-A0A5J4P2U8-F1
#
_entry.id   AF-A0A5J4P2U8-F1
#
_cell.length_a   1.000
_cell.length_b   1.000
_cell.length_c   1.000
_cell.angle_alpha   90.00
_cell.angle_beta   90.00
_cell.angle_gamma   90.00
#
_symmetry.space_group_name_H-M   'P 1'
#
loop_
_entity.id
_entity.type
_entity.pdbx_description
1 polymer ?
#
loop_
_entity_poly.entity_id
_entity_poly.type
_entity_poly.pdbx_seq_one_letter_code
_entity_poly.pdbx_strand_id
1 'polypeptide(L)'
;MGTYITAYLVQQNSSGTKNGMVLLTSLTVSSESVAMPLGGLMYRKVHVTFVTLLSCFLHCGAIALTYFSIQSGFVGLLITYGVLNGFGFGFGYSVLISCSAAWFPKHRGLVVGIVTGAFAAGGFVFTPIQTAYINPLNIKADNETR
;
A
#
# COMPACT_ATOMS: atom_id res chain seq x y z
N MET A 1 2.32 8.44 -2.20
CA MET A 1 1.14 8.66 -1.34
C MET A 1 1.47 8.94 0.12
N GLY A 2 2.28 8.11 0.81
CA GLY A 2 2.61 8.33 2.23
C GLY A 2 3.13 9.74 2.55
N THR A 3 3.96 10.32 1.69
CA THR A 3 4.51 11.69 1.82
C THR A 3 3.45 12.79 1.95
N TYR A 4 2.33 12.68 1.23
CA TYR A 4 1.26 13.69 1.26
C TYR A 4 0.33 13.51 2.47
N ILE A 5 0.09 12.27 2.88
CA ILE A 5 -0.61 11.96 4.13
C ILE A 5 0.21 12.51 5.31
N THR A 6 1.54 12.39 5.27
CA THR A 6 2.43 13.01 6.27
C THR A 6 2.27 14.52 6.30
N ALA A 7 2.32 15.19 5.14
CA ALA A 7 2.17 16.64 5.07
C ALA A 7 0.82 17.11 5.65
N TYR A 8 -0.27 16.39 5.34
CA TYR A 8 -1.59 16.70 5.87
C TYR A 8 -1.70 16.52 7.40
N LEU A 9 -1.16 15.41 7.94
CA LEU A 9 -1.18 15.14 9.38
C LEU A 9 -0.33 16.12 10.19
N VAL A 10 0.77 16.61 9.61
CA VAL A 10 1.60 17.67 10.19
C VAL A 10 0.83 18.99 10.24
N GLN A 11 0.10 19.33 9.17
CA GLN A 11 -0.71 20.55 9.11
C GLN A 11 -1.87 20.54 10.12
N GLN A 12 -2.40 19.37 10.48
CA GLN A 12 -3.54 19.22 11.41
C GLN A 12 -3.14 19.23 12.90
N ASN A 13 -1.91 19.64 13.23
CA ASN A 13 -1.42 19.90 14.60
C ASN A 13 -1.67 18.77 15.63
N SER A 14 -1.38 17.52 15.26
CA SER A 14 -1.27 16.44 16.24
C SER A 14 0.18 16.33 16.73
N SER A 15 0.50 16.97 17.86
CA SER A 15 1.85 17.17 18.46
C SER A 15 2.70 15.91 18.76
N GLY A 16 2.33 14.72 18.27
CA GLY A 16 3.07 13.46 18.33
C GLY A 16 3.54 12.95 16.95
N THR A 17 3.76 13.87 16.00
CA THR A 17 3.64 13.64 14.55
C THR A 17 4.68 12.70 13.93
N LYS A 18 5.90 12.64 14.47
CA LYS A 18 6.95 11.72 13.95
C LYS A 18 6.66 10.26 14.30
N ASN A 19 6.23 10.02 15.54
CA ASN A 19 5.90 8.67 16.01
C ASN A 19 4.64 8.13 15.36
N GLY A 20 3.62 8.96 15.13
CA GLY A 20 2.38 8.54 14.47
C GLY A 20 2.60 8.01 13.05
N MET A 21 3.45 8.66 12.26
CA MET A 21 3.75 8.20 10.89
C MET A 21 4.55 6.90 10.88
N VAL A 22 5.54 6.77 11.77
CA VAL A 22 6.28 5.52 11.93
C VAL A 22 5.30 4.40 12.34
N LEU A 23 4.41 4.66 13.30
CA LEU A 23 3.39 3.69 13.70
C LEU A 23 2.45 3.31 12.55
N LEU A 24 1.99 4.27 11.74
CA LEU A 24 1.13 4.00 10.58
C LEU A 24 1.83 3.11 9.56
N THR A 25 3.04 3.49 9.14
CA THR A 25 3.82 2.76 8.13
C THR A 25 4.26 1.39 8.64
N SER A 26 4.71 1.29 9.89
CA SER A 26 5.01 0.00 10.54
C SER A 26 3.77 -0.90 10.62
N LEU A 27 2.61 -0.35 10.97
CA LEU A 27 1.36 -1.11 11.02
C LEU A 27 0.94 -1.60 9.63
N THR A 28 1.11 -0.79 8.58
CA THR A 28 0.85 -1.21 7.20
C THR A 28 1.75 -2.38 6.79
N VAL A 29 3.07 -2.28 7.01
CA VAL A 29 4.01 -3.35 6.65
C VAL A 29 3.78 -4.62 7.49
N SER A 30 3.39 -4.44 8.75
CA SER A 30 3.08 -5.57 9.65
C SER A 30 1.83 -6.31 9.18
N SER A 31 0.75 -5.58 8.85
CA SER A 31 -0.48 -6.17 8.33
C SER A 31 -0.28 -6.83 6.95
N GLU A 32 0.55 -6.23 6.08
CA GLU A 32 0.96 -6.82 4.81
C GLU A 32 1.68 -8.15 5.03
N SER A 33 2.65 -8.19 5.95
CA SER A 33 3.41 -9.40 6.28
C SER A 33 2.53 -10.53 6.81
N VAL A 34 1.47 -10.20 7.56
CA VAL A 34 0.49 -11.17 8.06
C VAL A 34 -0.43 -11.65 6.93
N ALA A 35 -0.85 -10.75 6.03
CA ALA A 35 -1.75 -11.06 4.93
C ALA A 35 -1.11 -11.92 3.83
N MET A 36 0.20 -11.80 3.62
CA MET A 36 0.92 -12.54 2.58
C MET A 36 0.82 -14.08 2.73
N PRO A 37 1.11 -14.69 3.90
CA PRO A 37 0.88 -16.12 4.13
C PRO A 37 -0.58 -16.53 3.96
N LEU A 38 -1.53 -15.71 4.44
CA LEU A 38 -2.97 -15.96 4.31
C LEU A 38 -3.39 -16.03 2.83
N GLY A 39 -2.92 -15.10 1.99
CA GLY A 39 -3.17 -15.11 0.55
C GLY A 39 -2.59 -16.33 -0.14
N GLY A 40 -1.36 -16.71 0.22
CA GLY A 40 -0.70 -17.91 -0.31
C GLY A 40 -1.43 -19.21 0.04
N LEU A 41 -1.97 -19.32 1.26
CA LEU A 41 -2.78 -20.46 1.67
C LEU A 41 -4.13 -20.50 0.94
N MET A 42 -4.77 -19.35 0.72
CA MET A 42 -6.04 -19.28 0.00
C MET A 42 -5.91 -19.60 -1.50
N TYR A 43 -4.78 -19.28 -2.12
CA TYR A 43 -4.47 -19.69 -3.50
C TYR A 43 -4.58 -21.21 -3.72
N ARG A 44 -4.29 -22.02 -2.70
CA ARG A 44 -4.37 -23.48 -2.80
C ARG A 44 -5.81 -24.03 -2.79
N LYS A 45 -6.79 -23.24 -2.32
CA LYS A 45 -8.19 -23.68 -2.17
C LYS A 45 -9.17 -22.96 -3.08
N VAL A 46 -8.86 -21.74 -3.54
CA VAL A 46 -9.76 -20.87 -4.28
C VAL A 46 -9.11 -20.44 -5.59
N HIS A 47 -9.91 -20.22 -6.64
CA HIS A 47 -9.42 -19.71 -7.92
C HIS A 47 -8.70 -18.37 -7.75
N VAL A 48 -7.52 -18.27 -8.36
CA VAL A 48 -6.61 -17.11 -8.31
C VAL A 48 -7.31 -15.78 -8.63
N THR A 49 -8.24 -15.79 -9.58
CA THR A 49 -8.97 -14.61 -10.03
C THR A 49 -9.85 -14.03 -8.93
N PHE A 50 -10.56 -14.88 -8.18
CA PHE A 50 -11.44 -14.42 -7.11
C PHE A 50 -10.64 -13.77 -5.99
N VAL A 51 -9.54 -14.41 -5.60
CA VAL A 51 -8.64 -13.91 -4.55
C VAL A 51 -8.05 -12.56 -4.97
N THR A 52 -7.62 -12.42 -6.23
CA THR A 52 -7.07 -11.17 -6.78
C THR A 52 -8.12 -10.06 -6.85
N LEU A 53 -9.34 -10.37 -7.28
CA LEU A 53 -10.45 -9.39 -7.31
C LEU A 53 -10.83 -8.92 -5.92
N LEU A 54 -10.92 -9.83 -4.95
CA LEU A 54 -11.19 -9.49 -3.56
C LEU A 54 -10.09 -8.57 -2.97
N SER A 55 -8.82 -8.88 -3.27
CA SER A 55 -7.68 -8.05 -2.88
C SER A 55 -7.80 -6.63 -3.43
N CYS A 56 -8.10 -6.52 -4.73
CA CYS A 56 -8.26 -5.24 -5.42
C CYS A 56 -9.43 -4.44 -4.82
N PHE A 57 -10.57 -5.10 -4.60
CA PHE A 57 -11.74 -4.46 -4.00
C PHE A 57 -11.44 -3.96 -2.57
N LEU A 58 -10.78 -4.78 -1.75
CA LEU A 58 -10.36 -4.39 -0.40
C LEU A 58 -9.37 -3.23 -0.42
N HIS A 59 -8.38 -3.25 -1.31
CA HIS A 59 -7.38 -2.20 -1.41
C HIS A 59 -7.97 -0.87 -1.91
N CYS A 60 -8.76 -0.91 -2.99
CA CYS A 60 -9.48 0.27 -3.49
C CYS A 60 -10.47 0.81 -2.46
N GLY A 61 -11.22 -0.09 -1.79
CA GLY A 61 -12.13 0.27 -0.72
C GLY A 61 -11.41 0.92 0.45
N ALA A 62 -10.26 0.40 0.87
CA ALA A 62 -9.46 0.97 1.95
C ALA A 62 -8.98 2.39 1.63
N ILE A 63 -8.47 2.63 0.42
CA ILE A 63 -8.03 3.96 -0.03
C ILE A 63 -9.23 4.93 -0.08
N ALA A 64 -10.38 4.49 -0.59
CA ALA A 64 -11.59 5.31 -0.62
C ALA A 64 -12.10 5.63 0.80
N LEU A 65 -12.06 4.67 1.73
CA LEU A 65 -12.43 4.89 3.13
C LEU A 65 -11.45 5.82 3.85
N THR A 66 -10.17 5.80 3.47
CA THR A 66 -9.15 6.67 4.05
C THR A 66 -9.51 8.14 3.89
N TYR A 67 -10.13 8.51 2.76
CA TYR A 67 -10.63 9.87 2.55
C TYR A 67 -11.58 10.34 3.65
N PHE A 68 -12.52 9.49 4.07
CA PHE A 68 -13.45 9.79 5.16
C PHE A 68 -12.79 9.69 6.53
N SER A 69 -11.91 8.71 6.72
CA SER A 69 -11.23 8.45 8.00
C SER A 69 -10.30 9.58 8.44
N ILE A 70 -9.71 10.31 7.49
CA ILE A 70 -8.91 11.51 7.76
C ILE A 70 -9.72 12.56 8.54
N GLN A 71 -11.04 12.63 8.34
CA GLN A 71 -11.90 13.59 9.05
C GLN A 71 -12.32 13.11 10.44
N SER A 72 -12.36 11.79 10.68
CA SER A 72 -12.81 11.19 11.94
C SER A 72 -11.70 11.05 12.99
N GLY A 73 -10.42 11.16 12.59
CA GLY A 73 -9.28 11.20 13.49
C GLY A 73 -8.21 10.14 13.21
N PHE A 74 -7.08 10.23 13.93
CA PHE A 74 -5.87 9.43 13.68
C PHE A 74 -6.08 7.90 13.83
N VAL A 75 -6.96 7.47 14.75
CA VAL A 75 -7.27 6.05 14.95
C VAL A 75 -8.00 5.45 13.74
N GLY A 76 -8.90 6.20 13.11
CA GLY A 76 -9.58 5.76 11.89
C GLY A 76 -8.61 5.55 10.73
N LEU A 77 -7.62 6.44 10.62
CA LEU A 77 -6.52 6.31 9.65
C LEU A 77 -5.69 5.04 9.89
N LEU A 78 -5.36 4.70 11.14
CA LEU A 78 -4.62 3.47 11.46
C LEU A 78 -5.37 2.21 11.03
N ILE A 79 -6.69 2.18 11.21
CA ILE A 79 -7.50 1.02 10.83
C ILE A 79 -7.64 0.90 9.31
N THR A 80 -8.02 1.99 8.64
CA THR A 80 -8.28 1.99 7.20
C THR A 80 -7.00 1.88 6.37
N TYR A 81 -6.04 2.77 6.62
CA TYR A 81 -4.80 2.86 5.85
C TYR A 81 -3.68 1.97 6.41
N GLY A 82 -3.65 1.75 7.72
CA GLY A 82 -2.73 0.79 8.32
C GLY A 82 -3.16 -0.64 8.00
N VAL A 83 -4.28 -1.07 8.58
CA VAL A 83 -4.70 -2.48 8.56
C VAL A 83 -5.37 -2.89 7.24
N LEU A 84 -6.46 -2.25 6.82
CA LEU A 84 -7.21 -2.71 5.64
C LEU A 84 -6.39 -2.57 4.36
N ASN A 85 -5.72 -1.44 4.17
CA ASN A 85 -4.91 -1.21 2.97
C ASN A 85 -3.71 -2.17 2.90
N GLY A 86 -2.99 -2.39 4.01
CA GLY A 86 -1.88 -3.33 4.08
C GLY A 86 -2.34 -4.78 3.88
N PHE A 87 -3.48 -5.15 4.47
CA PHE A 87 -4.06 -6.47 4.28
C PHE A 87 -4.49 -6.74 2.84
N GLY A 88 -5.19 -5.79 2.21
CA GLY A 88 -5.61 -5.91 0.80
C GLY A 88 -4.42 -6.02 -0.16
N PHE A 89 -3.36 -5.25 0.07
CA PHE A 89 -2.15 -5.30 -0.74
C PHE A 89 -1.39 -6.63 -0.57
N GLY A 90 -1.08 -7.02 0.67
CA GLY A 90 -0.32 -8.23 0.96
C GLY A 90 -1.01 -9.51 0.50
N PHE A 91 -2.34 -9.55 0.61
CA PHE A 91 -3.16 -10.68 0.17
C PHE A 91 -3.12 -10.88 -1.34
N GLY A 92 -3.16 -9.80 -2.14
CA GLY A 92 -3.05 -9.88 -3.59
C GLY A 92 -1.64 -10.15 -4.08
N TYR A 93 -0.64 -9.53 -3.44
CA TYR A 93 0.76 -9.64 -3.85
C TYR A 93 1.28 -11.08 -3.77
N SER A 94 1.00 -11.80 -2.67
CA SER A 94 1.47 -13.19 -2.51
C SER A 94 0.90 -14.14 -3.56
N VAL A 95 -0.36 -13.92 -3.96
CA VAL A 95 -1.08 -14.72 -4.96
C VAL A 95 -0.50 -14.50 -6.35
N LEU A 96 -0.20 -13.25 -6.73
CA LEU A 96 0.39 -12.91 -8.03
C LEU A 96 1.80 -13.50 -8.19
N ILE A 97 2.63 -13.39 -7.16
CA ILE A 97 3.98 -13.99 -7.15
C ILE A 97 3.90 -15.52 -7.23
N SER A 98 2.99 -16.13 -6.48
CA SER A 98 2.81 -17.59 -6.50
C SER A 98 2.31 -18.09 -7.87
N CYS A 99 1.35 -17.38 -8.47
CA CYS A 99 0.78 -17.72 -9.76
C CYS A 99 1.80 -17.58 -10.90
N SER A 100 2.55 -16.48 -10.93
CA SER A 100 3.60 -16.26 -11.95
C SER A 100 4.73 -17.30 -11.85
N ALA A 101 5.14 -17.68 -10.64
CA ALA A 101 6.10 -18.75 -10.42
C ALA A 101 5.56 -20.14 -10.82
N ALA A 102 4.27 -20.39 -10.62
CA ALA A 102 3.64 -21.65 -11.00
C ALA A 102 3.53 -21.84 -12.52
N TRP A 103 3.30 -20.75 -13.27
CA TRP A 103 3.16 -20.78 -14.73
C TRP A 103 4.49 -21.09 -15.45
N PHE A 104 5.63 -20.68 -14.89
CA PHE A 104 6.95 -20.86 -15.47
C PHE A 104 7.92 -21.64 -14.57
N PRO A 105 7.75 -22.97 -14.42
CA PRO A 105 8.51 -23.75 -13.45
C PRO A 105 10.02 -23.82 -13.72
N LYS A 106 10.45 -23.69 -14.99
CA LYS A 106 11.87 -23.73 -15.38
C LYS A 106 12.63 -22.41 -15.12
N HIS A 107 11.91 -21.29 -15.04
CA HIS A 107 12.49 -19.94 -14.96
C HIS A 107 11.83 -19.09 -13.87
N ARG A 108 11.44 -19.72 -12.74
CA ARG A 108 10.68 -19.08 -11.65
C ARG A 108 11.33 -17.78 -11.16
N GLY A 109 12.64 -17.81 -10.90
CA GLY A 109 13.36 -16.65 -10.38
C GLY A 109 13.42 -15.48 -11.36
N LEU A 110 13.60 -15.75 -12.66
CA LEU A 110 13.62 -14.70 -13.69
C LEU A 110 12.26 -14.03 -13.82
N VAL A 111 11.18 -14.81 -13.86
CA VAL A 111 9.82 -14.29 -14.02
C VAL A 111 9.40 -13.47 -12.80
N VAL A 112 9.62 -14.00 -11.59
CA VAL A 112 9.34 -13.26 -10.35
C VAL A 112 10.16 -11.99 -10.28
N GLY A 113 11.44 -12.04 -10.67
CA GLY A 113 12.32 -10.86 -10.74
C GLY A 113 11.81 -9.79 -11.71
N ILE A 114 11.34 -10.17 -12.89
CA ILE A 114 10.73 -9.24 -13.85
C ILE A 114 9.45 -8.62 -13.28
N VAL A 115 8.58 -9.42 -12.65
CA VAL A 115 7.32 -8.94 -12.06
C VAL A 115 7.59 -7.94 -10.93
N THR A 116 8.47 -8.28 -9.98
CA THR A 116 8.84 -7.37 -8.89
C THR A 116 9.61 -6.14 -9.39
N GLY A 117 10.44 -6.29 -10.43
CA GLY A 117 11.12 -5.19 -11.10
C GLY A 117 10.14 -4.22 -11.78
N ALA A 118 9.13 -4.74 -12.47
CA ALA A 118 8.06 -3.92 -13.06
C ALA A 118 7.26 -3.17 -12.00
N PHE A 119 6.99 -3.79 -10.84
CA PHE A 119 6.36 -3.11 -9.70
C PHE A 119 7.20 -1.93 -9.19
N ALA A 120 8.51 -2.11 -9.01
CA ALA A 120 9.41 -1.03 -8.60
C ALA A 120 9.50 0.10 -9.65
N ALA A 121 9.60 -0.26 -10.93
CA ALA A 121 9.60 0.70 -12.04
C ALA A 121 8.29 1.49 -12.13
N GLY A 122 7.15 0.85 -11.85
CA GLY A 122 5.86 1.52 -11.74
C GLY A 122 5.87 2.65 -10.72
N GLY A 123 6.46 2.41 -9.54
CA GLY A 123 6.66 3.46 -8.53
C GLY A 123 7.42 4.68 -9.06
N PHE A 124 8.45 4.46 -9.87
CA PHE A 124 9.23 5.54 -10.49
C PHE A 124 8.40 6.38 -11.48
N VAL A 125 7.55 5.74 -12.29
CA VAL A 125 6.69 6.43 -13.27
C VAL A 125 5.52 7.15 -12.58
N PHE A 126 4.89 6.52 -11.58
CA PHE A 126 3.70 7.09 -10.93
C PHE A 126 4.03 8.18 -9.91
N THR A 127 5.21 8.16 -9.28
CA THR A 127 5.61 9.20 -8.31
C THR A 127 5.58 10.63 -8.87
N PRO A 128 6.17 10.95 -10.04
CA PRO A 128 6.10 12.30 -10.61
C PRO A 128 4.68 12.66 -11.05
N ILE A 129 3.90 11.71 -11.58
CA ILE A 129 2.50 11.94 -11.97
C ILE A 129 1.66 12.32 -10.75
N GLN A 130 1.80 11.57 -9.65
CA GLN A 130 1.13 11.87 -8.38
C GLN A 130 1.53 13.25 -7.85
N THR A 131 2.82 13.58 -7.96
CA THR A 131 3.35 14.87 -7.49
C THR A 131 2.85 16.03 -8.34
N ALA A 132 2.79 15.89 -9.66
CA ALA A 132 2.24 16.90 -10.54
C ALA A 132 0.74 17.15 -10.29
N TYR A 133 -0.02 16.11 -9.95
CA TYR A 133 -1.45 16.23 -9.65
C TYR A 133 -1.71 16.85 -8.27
N ILE A 134 -0.96 16.44 -7.25
CA ILE A 134 -1.17 16.87 -5.85
C ILE A 134 -0.48 18.22 -5.57
N ASN A 135 0.68 18.47 -6.16
CA ASN A 135 1.47 19.70 -6.01
C ASN A 135 1.81 20.31 -7.38
N PRO A 136 0.81 20.86 -8.10
CA PRO A 136 1.01 21.41 -9.44
C PRO A 136 1.93 22.63 -9.48
N LEU A 137 2.06 23.34 -8.35
CA LEU A 137 2.91 24.53 -8.21
C LEU A 137 4.34 24.20 -7.74
N ASN A 138 4.67 22.90 -7.58
CA ASN A 138 5.96 22.40 -7.10
C ASN A 138 6.49 23.16 -5.87
N ILE A 139 5.59 23.47 -4.93
CA ILE A 139 5.94 24.17 -3.70
C ILE A 139 6.86 23.23 -2.93
N LYS A 140 8.11 23.66 -2.70
CA LYS A 140 9.08 22.86 -1.94
C LYS A 140 8.52 22.63 -0.53
N ALA A 141 8.65 21.39 -0.05
CA ALA A 141 8.32 21.07 1.34
C ALA A 141 9.15 21.98 2.26
N ASP A 142 8.47 22.81 3.03
CA ASP A 142 9.10 23.78 3.93
C ASP A 142 9.89 23.04 5.03
N ASN A 143 11.07 23.57 5.38
CA ASN A 143 11.97 22.92 6.34
C ASN A 143 11.52 23.09 7.80
N GLU A 144 10.58 24.00 8.07
CA GLU A 144 10.09 24.33 9.41
C GLU A 144 9.11 23.28 9.99
N THR A 145 8.57 22.36 9.17
CA THR A 145 7.61 21.33 9.59
C THR A 145 8.18 19.90 9.61
N ARG A 146 9.51 19.74 9.53
CA ARG A 146 10.21 18.43 9.45
C ARG A 146 10.49 17.75 10.79
#